data_AF-A0A820RPT9-F1
#
_entry.id   AF-A0A820RPT9-F1
#
_cell.length_a   1.000
_cell.length_b   1.000
_cell.length_c   1.000
_cell.angle_alpha   90.00
_cell.angle_beta   90.00
_cell.angle_gamma   90.00
#
_symmetry.space_group_name_H-M   'P 1'
#
loop_
_entity.id
_entity.type
_entity.pdbx_description
1 polymer ?
#
loop_
_entity_poly.entity_id
_entity_poly.type
_entity_poly.pdbx_seq_one_letter_code
_entity_poly.pdbx_strand_id
1 'polypeptide(L)'
;MTIRVVSYNILVPIYANQPEQYFKCQCEFLQTQYRWKLIQSHLKQEIIHHENTIICLQELSLTLLPEVELFFRQLNYTFFHNLYGKRGNDYMGVGMAIPSSMQINSISIVKVGDRIRSMSKTLKRQENFLSWGWQFYQFVMNKFIEAASDPWEIAMNTSNTLLCIQVVIDNKPIFIGTYHMP
;
A
#
# COMPACT_ATOMS: atom_id res chain seq x y z
N MET A 1 15.37 -5.41 -22.37
CA MET A 1 15.85 -5.12 -21.01
C MET A 1 14.96 -5.86 -20.00
N THR A 2 15.53 -6.55 -19.00
CA THR A 2 14.76 -7.29 -17.99
C THR A 2 14.51 -6.41 -16.77
N ILE A 3 13.27 -6.37 -16.27
CA ILE A 3 12.91 -5.70 -15.00
C ILE A 3 12.79 -6.74 -13.91
N ARG A 4 13.30 -6.42 -12.72
CA ARG A 4 12.94 -7.13 -11.49
C ARG A 4 12.02 -6.23 -10.66
N VAL A 5 10.91 -6.77 -10.19
CA VAL A 5 10.02 -6.06 -9.26
C VAL A 5 10.02 -6.82 -7.94
N VAL A 6 10.38 -6.15 -6.87
CA VAL A 6 10.38 -6.69 -5.51
C VAL A 6 9.25 -6.03 -4.75
N SER A 7 8.41 -6.81 -4.09
CA SER A 7 7.39 -6.29 -3.17
C SER A 7 7.73 -6.73 -1.75
N TYR A 8 7.77 -5.79 -0.82
CA TYR A 8 8.15 -6.09 0.56
C TYR A 8 7.40 -5.22 1.57
N ASN A 9 6.70 -5.88 2.49
CA ASN A 9 6.10 -5.26 3.65
C ASN A 9 7.16 -5.15 4.77
N ILE A 10 7.49 -3.94 5.19
CA ILE A 10 8.60 -3.69 6.12
C ILE A 10 8.19 -3.65 7.60
N LEU A 11 6.91 -3.92 7.89
CA LEU A 11 6.30 -3.86 9.22
C LEU A 11 6.51 -2.51 9.92
N VAL A 12 5.44 -1.73 10.00
CA VAL A 12 5.46 -0.40 10.62
C VAL A 12 5.96 -0.48 12.08
N PRO A 13 6.86 0.40 12.54
CA PRO A 13 7.43 0.38 13.89
C PRO A 13 6.44 0.23 15.04
N ILE A 14 5.32 0.93 14.97
CA ILE A 14 4.31 0.90 16.03
C ILE A 14 3.68 -0.47 16.23
N TYR A 15 3.57 -1.29 15.17
CA TYR A 15 3.07 -2.66 15.27
C TYR A 15 4.14 -3.63 15.76
N ALA A 16 5.41 -3.44 15.38
CA ALA A 16 6.51 -4.26 15.92
C ALA A 16 6.68 -4.09 17.44
N ASN A 17 6.28 -2.94 17.99
CA ASN A 17 6.36 -2.61 19.41
C ASN A 17 5.19 -3.18 20.25
N GLN A 18 4.52 -4.24 19.77
CA GLN A 18 3.44 -4.96 20.45
C GLN A 18 3.92 -6.38 20.81
N PRO A 19 4.69 -6.57 21.91
CA PRO A 19 5.37 -7.83 22.23
C PRO A 19 4.42 -9.03 22.33
N GLU A 20 3.17 -8.79 22.72
CA GLU A 20 2.10 -9.80 22.78
C GLU A 20 1.83 -10.47 21.43
N GLN A 21 2.03 -9.75 20.32
CA GLN A 21 1.86 -10.29 18.97
C GLN A 21 3.08 -11.12 18.52
N TYR A 22 4.25 -10.88 19.12
CA TYR A 22 5.53 -11.47 18.72
C TYR A 22 6.18 -12.24 19.87
N PHE A 23 5.41 -13.02 20.62
CA PHE A 23 5.88 -13.73 21.82
C PHE A 23 7.05 -14.71 21.60
N LYS A 24 7.30 -15.13 20.35
CA LYS A 24 8.44 -15.98 19.96
C LYS A 24 9.70 -15.17 19.61
N CYS A 25 9.60 -13.86 19.49
CA CYS A 25 10.69 -12.98 19.10
C CYS A 25 11.25 -12.27 20.34
N GLN A 26 12.57 -12.19 20.45
CA GLN A 26 13.20 -11.40 21.51
C GLN A 26 12.97 -9.91 21.24
N CYS A 27 12.63 -9.14 22.27
CA CYS A 27 12.27 -7.72 22.14
C CYS A 27 13.36 -6.86 21.49
N GLU A 28 14.63 -7.25 21.63
CA GLU A 28 15.77 -6.59 20.98
C GLU A 28 15.73 -6.68 19.45
N PHE A 29 15.18 -7.76 18.89
CA PHE A 29 15.04 -7.93 17.45
C PHE A 29 13.82 -7.22 16.85
N LEU A 30 12.87 -6.78 17.69
CA LEU A 30 11.72 -5.98 17.28
C LEU A 30 12.05 -4.49 17.17
N GLN A 31 13.15 -4.05 17.79
CA GLN A 31 13.57 -2.65 17.80
C GLN A 31 13.74 -2.12 16.37
N THR A 32 13.17 -0.94 16.10
CA THR A 32 13.16 -0.32 14.77
C THR A 32 14.54 -0.24 14.15
N GLN A 33 15.54 0.22 14.89
CA GLN A 33 16.91 0.36 14.38
C GLN A 33 17.56 -0.99 14.04
N TYR A 34 17.27 -2.03 14.82
CA TYR A 34 17.77 -3.38 14.53
C TYR A 34 17.14 -3.91 13.25
N ARG A 35 15.81 -3.86 13.14
CA ARG A 35 15.08 -4.31 11.95
C ARG A 35 15.48 -3.52 10.71
N TRP A 36 15.63 -2.20 10.84
CA TRP A 36 15.98 -1.34 9.71
C TRP A 36 17.34 -1.71 9.10
N LYS A 37 18.36 -2.02 9.93
CA LYS A 37 19.66 -2.50 9.43
C LYS A 37 19.52 -3.79 8.60
N LEU A 38 18.67 -4.71 9.04
CA LEU A 38 18.41 -5.95 8.31
C LEU A 38 17.64 -5.70 7.01
N ILE A 39 16.61 -4.85 7.06
CA ILE A 39 15.83 -4.43 5.90
C ILE A 39 16.73 -3.77 4.85
N GLN A 40 17.59 -2.83 5.27
CA GLN A 40 18.56 -2.19 4.37
C GLN A 40 19.49 -3.21 3.71
N SER A 41 20.01 -4.17 4.48
CA SER A 41 20.87 -5.22 3.94
C SER A 41 20.13 -6.05 2.89
N HIS A 42 18.89 -6.45 3.16
CA HIS A 42 18.06 -7.22 2.24
C HIS A 42 17.74 -6.44 0.96
N LEU A 43 17.26 -5.19 1.10
CA LEU A 43 16.96 -4.32 -0.05
C LEU A 43 18.20 -4.03 -0.89
N LYS A 44 19.37 -3.86 -0.24
CA LYS A 44 20.63 -3.63 -0.94
C LYS A 44 21.06 -4.85 -1.75
N GLN A 45 20.86 -6.07 -1.25
CA GLN A 45 21.11 -7.30 -2.02
C GLN A 45 20.22 -7.36 -3.27
N GLU A 46 18.93 -7.05 -3.13
CA GLU A 46 18.01 -7.01 -4.26
C GLU A 46 18.44 -6.02 -5.36
N ILE A 47 18.98 -4.87 -4.96
CA ILE A 47 19.44 -3.82 -5.88
C ILE A 47 20.78 -4.17 -6.55
N ILE A 48 21.76 -4.68 -5.79
CA ILE A 48 23.13 -4.89 -6.31
C ILE A 48 23.18 -5.98 -7.38
N HIS A 49 22.34 -7.01 -7.27
CA HIS A 49 22.38 -8.14 -8.20
C HIS A 49 21.66 -7.86 -9.52
N HIS A 50 20.89 -6.75 -9.61
CA HIS A 50 20.02 -6.46 -10.74
C HIS A 50 19.86 -4.94 -10.94
N GLU A 51 20.49 -4.39 -11.97
CA GLU A 51 20.52 -2.94 -12.27
C GLU A 51 19.13 -2.30 -12.47
N ASN A 52 18.13 -3.10 -12.88
CA ASN A 52 16.78 -2.66 -13.20
C ASN A 52 15.74 -3.18 -12.20
N THR A 53 16.09 -3.09 -10.93
CA THR A 53 15.21 -3.51 -9.84
C THR A 53 14.31 -2.37 -9.42
N ILE A 54 13.02 -2.63 -9.29
CA ILE A 54 12.04 -1.69 -8.75
C ILE A 54 11.56 -2.28 -7.43
N ILE A 55 11.62 -1.47 -6.37
CA ILE A 55 11.28 -1.90 -5.01
C ILE A 55 9.95 -1.27 -4.63
N CYS A 56 8.94 -2.10 -4.38
CA CYS A 56 7.64 -1.74 -3.86
C CYS A 56 7.61 -2.02 -2.36
N LEU A 57 7.44 -0.99 -1.54
CA LEU A 57 7.35 -1.11 -0.08
C LEU A 57 5.91 -0.91 0.41
N GLN A 58 5.50 -1.75 1.35
CA GLN A 58 4.28 -1.61 2.13
C GLN A 58 4.59 -1.42 3.61
N GLU A 59 3.64 -0.88 4.37
CA GLU A 59 3.79 -0.53 5.78
C GLU A 59 4.94 0.45 6.06
N LEU A 60 5.12 1.41 5.13
CA LEU A 60 5.96 2.57 5.40
C LEU A 60 5.40 3.36 6.57
N SER A 61 6.28 4.01 7.32
CA SER A 61 5.92 4.84 8.47
C SER A 61 6.47 6.24 8.30
N LEU A 62 5.77 7.24 8.83
CA LEU A 62 6.25 8.62 8.82
C LEU A 62 7.60 8.74 9.54
N THR A 63 7.78 8.02 10.65
CA THR A 63 9.01 8.05 11.44
C THR A 63 10.21 7.47 10.68
N LEU A 64 10.02 6.40 9.91
CA LEU A 64 11.08 5.72 9.18
C LEU A 64 11.35 6.35 7.78
N LEU A 65 10.39 7.12 7.26
CA LEU A 65 10.43 7.67 5.89
C LEU A 65 11.75 8.40 5.55
N PRO A 66 12.30 9.31 6.40
CA PRO A 66 13.54 10.01 6.06
C PRO A 66 14.74 9.07 5.87
N GLU A 67 14.79 7.99 6.63
CA GLU A 67 15.87 6.99 6.52
C GLU A 67 15.72 6.17 5.23
N VAL A 68 14.48 5.85 4.84
CA VAL A 68 14.16 5.14 3.59
C VAL A 68 14.52 5.99 2.38
N GLU A 69 14.13 7.26 2.37
CA GLU A 69 14.47 8.21 1.31
C GLU A 69 15.98 8.38 1.16
N LEU A 70 16.70 8.56 2.29
CA LEU A 70 18.14 8.70 2.28
C LEU A 70 18.82 7.43 1.73
N PHE A 71 18.38 6.24 2.16
CA PHE A 71 18.89 4.96 1.69
C PHE A 71 18.77 4.81 0.17
N PHE A 72 17.58 5.03 -0.39
CA PHE A 72 17.39 4.91 -1.84
C PHE A 72 18.14 5.99 -2.62
N ARG A 73 18.18 7.23 -2.11
CA ARG A 73 18.95 8.30 -2.73
C ARG A 73 20.44 7.96 -2.83
N GLN A 74 21.02 7.35 -1.78
CA GLN A 74 22.42 6.90 -1.77
C GLN A 74 22.71 5.79 -2.80
N LEU A 75 21.68 5.05 -3.22
CA LEU A 75 21.78 3.99 -4.21
C LEU A 75 21.41 4.44 -5.63
N ASN A 76 21.24 5.74 -5.88
CA ASN A 76 20.78 6.33 -7.15
C ASN A 76 19.37 5.87 -7.55
N TYR A 77 18.47 5.82 -6.56
CA TYR A 77 17.05 5.56 -6.77
C TYR A 77 16.23 6.80 -6.40
N THR A 78 15.15 7.00 -7.15
CA THR A 78 14.11 7.97 -6.81
C THR A 78 13.01 7.22 -6.06
N PHE A 79 12.67 7.69 -4.85
CA PHE A 79 11.64 7.07 -4.01
C PHE A 79 10.35 7.90 -4.05
N PHE A 80 9.26 7.26 -4.46
CA PHE A 80 7.92 7.84 -4.45
C PHE A 80 7.10 7.19 -3.36
N HIS A 81 6.31 7.94 -2.62
CA HIS A 81 5.54 7.38 -1.52
C HIS A 81 4.20 8.10 -1.36
N ASN A 82 3.26 7.44 -0.70
CA ASN A 82 2.03 8.04 -0.23
C ASN A 82 1.66 7.49 1.14
N LEU A 83 1.61 8.37 2.13
CA LEU A 83 1.17 8.07 3.48
C LEU A 83 -0.32 8.40 3.61
N TYR A 84 -1.12 7.44 4.07
CA TYR A 84 -2.60 7.59 4.13
C TYR A 84 -3.19 7.13 5.47
N GLY A 85 -2.36 6.63 6.37
CA GLY A 85 -2.74 6.23 7.71
C GLY A 85 -3.10 7.41 8.63
N LYS A 86 -3.20 7.11 9.91
CA LYS A 86 -3.47 8.07 10.99
C LYS A 86 -2.34 7.99 12.00
N ARG A 87 -2.34 8.89 12.99
CA ARG A 87 -1.35 8.84 14.08
C ARG A 87 -1.23 7.46 14.75
N GLY A 88 -2.33 6.72 14.90
CA GLY A 88 -2.35 5.39 15.53
C GLY A 88 -1.65 4.27 14.75
N ASN A 89 -1.29 4.49 13.48
CA ASN A 89 -0.49 3.56 12.68
C ASN A 89 0.74 4.25 12.07
N ASP A 90 1.24 5.30 12.73
CA ASP A 90 2.38 6.12 12.27
C ASP A 90 2.23 6.63 10.82
N TYR A 91 1.00 7.02 10.46
CA TYR A 91 0.64 7.46 9.11
C TYR A 91 1.09 6.46 8.04
N MET A 92 0.74 5.19 8.25
CA MET A 92 1.17 4.11 7.39
C MET A 92 0.92 4.37 5.90
N GLY A 93 1.80 3.87 5.05
CA GLY A 93 1.71 4.09 3.62
C GLY A 93 2.38 3.03 2.77
N VAL A 94 2.47 3.36 1.49
CA VAL A 94 3.17 2.57 0.46
C VAL A 94 4.19 3.45 -0.25
N GLY A 95 5.20 2.83 -0.83
CA GLY A 95 6.16 3.54 -1.66
C GLY A 95 6.82 2.65 -2.70
N MET A 96 7.48 3.29 -3.65
CA MET A 96 8.12 2.64 -4.79
C MET A 96 9.45 3.34 -5.06
N ALA A 97 10.54 2.58 -5.00
CA ALA A 97 11.86 3.02 -5.40
C ALA A 97 12.13 2.56 -6.83
N ILE A 98 12.51 3.50 -7.69
CA ILE A 98 12.83 3.26 -9.10
C ILE A 98 14.26 3.73 -9.36
N PRO A 99 15.09 2.98 -10.10
CA PRO A 99 16.42 3.44 -10.49
C PRO A 99 16.33 4.79 -11.20
N SER A 100 17.15 5.77 -10.82
CA SER A 100 17.11 7.11 -11.42
C SER A 100 17.49 7.12 -12.91
N SER A 101 18.06 6.03 -13.43
CA SER A 101 18.33 5.80 -14.85
C SER A 101 17.08 5.46 -15.68
N MET A 102 15.97 5.04 -15.04
CA MET A 102 14.75 4.65 -15.71
C MET A 102 13.85 5.85 -16.00
N GLN A 103 13.32 5.92 -17.22
CA GLN A 103 12.39 6.98 -17.61
C GLN A 103 10.99 6.73 -17.01
N ILE A 104 10.47 7.74 -16.32
CA ILE A 104 9.13 7.75 -15.74
C ILE A 104 8.24 8.68 -16.57
N ASN A 105 7.09 8.19 -17.02
CA ASN A 105 6.12 8.98 -17.79
C ASN A 105 5.02 9.57 -16.91
N SER A 106 4.52 8.80 -15.93
CA SER A 106 3.42 9.24 -15.08
C SER A 106 3.44 8.55 -13.73
N ILE A 107 2.90 9.24 -12.74
CA ILE A 107 2.71 8.75 -11.37
C ILE A 107 1.24 9.01 -11.03
N SER A 108 0.55 8.00 -10.51
CA SER A 108 -0.84 8.09 -10.09
C SER A 108 -1.01 7.51 -8.70
N ILE A 109 -1.69 8.26 -7.83
CA ILE A 109 -2.07 7.81 -6.50
C ILE A 109 -3.58 7.73 -6.48
N VAL A 110 -4.10 6.54 -6.18
CA VAL A 110 -5.54 6.27 -6.19
C VAL A 110 -5.96 5.76 -4.83
N LYS A 111 -6.88 6.45 -4.15
CA LYS A 111 -7.55 5.89 -2.97
C LYS A 111 -8.51 4.79 -3.41
N VAL A 112 -8.24 3.57 -2.95
CA VAL A 112 -8.92 2.35 -3.42
C VAL A 112 -10.41 2.41 -3.12
N GLY A 113 -10.79 2.83 -1.90
CA GLY A 113 -12.19 2.95 -1.52
C GLY A 113 -13.00 3.94 -2.37
N ASP A 114 -12.39 5.07 -2.77
CA ASP A 114 -13.05 6.05 -3.64
C ASP A 114 -13.25 5.48 -5.05
N ARG A 115 -12.25 4.72 -5.56
CA ARG A 115 -12.35 4.04 -6.85
C ARG A 115 -13.49 3.00 -6.84
N ILE A 116 -13.55 2.13 -5.83
CA ILE A 116 -14.63 1.15 -5.68
C ILE A 116 -15.99 1.85 -5.64
N ARG A 117 -16.13 2.92 -4.86
CA ARG A 117 -17.38 3.69 -4.73
C ARG A 117 -17.82 4.31 -6.06
N SER A 118 -16.88 4.79 -6.87
CA SER A 118 -17.21 5.31 -8.20
C SER A 118 -17.72 4.22 -9.14
N MET A 119 -17.15 3.02 -9.09
CA MET A 119 -17.59 1.89 -9.92
C MET A 119 -18.98 1.38 -9.51
N SER A 120 -19.28 1.31 -8.21
CA SER A 120 -20.57 0.85 -7.71
C SER A 120 -21.72 1.81 -8.05
N LYS A 121 -21.49 3.13 -8.02
CA LYS A 121 -22.47 4.13 -8.47
C LYS A 121 -22.84 3.97 -9.95
N THR A 122 -21.88 3.61 -10.79
CA THR A 122 -22.11 3.37 -12.22
C THR A 122 -23.02 2.17 -12.45
N LEU A 123 -22.85 1.10 -11.67
CA LEU A 123 -23.69 -0.11 -11.75
C LEU A 123 -25.12 0.14 -11.25
N LYS A 124 -25.29 0.84 -10.10
CA LYS A 124 -26.62 1.12 -9.54
C LYS A 124 -27.48 2.03 -10.41
N ARG A 125 -26.88 2.85 -11.28
CA ARG A 125 -27.63 3.71 -12.22
C ARG A 125 -28.43 2.90 -13.25
N GLN A 126 -28.11 1.62 -13.44
CA GLN A 126 -28.80 0.72 -14.38
C GLN A 126 -30.00 -0.02 -13.77
N GLU A 127 -30.15 -0.07 -12.44
CA GLU A 127 -31.12 -0.93 -11.75
C GLU A 127 -32.31 -0.19 -11.10
N ASN A 128 -32.42 1.13 -11.26
CA ASN A 128 -33.49 1.93 -10.65
C ASN A 128 -34.85 1.77 -11.37
N PHE A 129 -35.39 0.56 -11.44
CA PHE A 129 -36.77 0.28 -11.84
C PHE A 129 -37.60 -0.48 -10.79
N LEU A 130 -37.04 -0.85 -9.63
CA LEU A 130 -37.79 -1.54 -8.55
C LEU A 130 -37.85 -0.77 -7.22
N SER A 131 -38.90 0.06 -7.15
CA SER A 131 -39.87 0.34 -6.07
C SER A 131 -39.46 0.32 -4.57
N TRP A 132 -39.91 1.39 -3.90
CA TRP A 132 -40.03 1.64 -2.44
C TRP A 132 -40.29 0.44 -1.49
N GLY A 133 -41.00 -0.60 -1.93
CA GLY A 133 -41.33 -1.77 -1.09
C GLY A 133 -40.10 -2.58 -0.71
N TRP A 134 -39.09 -2.64 -1.58
CA TRP A 134 -37.81 -3.28 -1.27
C TRP A 134 -37.01 -2.51 -0.22
N GLN A 135 -37.09 -1.17 -0.24
CA GLN A 135 -36.43 -0.32 0.76
C GLN A 135 -37.07 -0.48 2.14
N PHE A 136 -38.39 -0.58 2.22
CA PHE A 136 -39.11 -0.84 3.48
C PHE A 136 -38.80 -2.23 4.04
N TYR A 137 -38.79 -3.25 3.17
CA TYR A 137 -38.39 -4.61 3.56
C TYR A 137 -36.95 -4.65 4.09
N GLN A 138 -35.99 -4.03 3.42
CA GLN A 138 -34.61 -3.95 3.90
C GLN A 138 -34.48 -3.20 5.24
N PHE A 139 -35.23 -2.11 5.43
CA PHE A 139 -35.24 -1.36 6.69
C PHE A 139 -35.73 -2.22 7.88
N VAL A 140 -36.78 -3.01 7.67
CA VAL A 140 -37.30 -3.91 8.72
C VAL A 140 -36.31 -5.04 8.99
N MET A 141 -35.78 -5.68 7.95
CA MET A 141 -34.88 -6.83 8.11
C MET A 141 -33.52 -6.46 8.72
N ASN A 142 -32.97 -5.27 8.42
CA ASN A 142 -31.72 -4.79 9.02
C ASN A 142 -31.82 -4.48 10.53
N LYS A 143 -33.03 -4.39 11.10
CA LYS A 143 -33.21 -4.28 12.56
C LYS A 143 -33.17 -5.63 13.28
N PHE A 144 -33.44 -6.73 12.59
CA PHE A 144 -33.54 -8.07 13.19
C PHE A 144 -32.33 -8.96 12.90
N ILE A 145 -31.49 -8.57 11.93
CA ILE A 145 -30.25 -9.24 11.60
C ILE A 145 -29.14 -8.27 11.99
N GLU A 146 -28.26 -8.65 12.93
CA GLU A 146 -26.93 -8.04 12.99
C GLU A 146 -26.28 -8.33 11.63
N ALA A 147 -26.47 -7.41 10.69
CA ALA A 147 -25.91 -7.54 9.37
C ALA A 147 -24.39 -7.60 9.56
N ALA A 148 -23.82 -8.78 9.29
CA ALA A 148 -22.38 -8.92 9.15
C ALA A 148 -21.91 -7.76 8.26
N SER A 149 -20.99 -6.94 8.77
CA SER A 149 -20.57 -5.73 8.08
C SER A 149 -20.12 -6.09 6.65
N ASP A 150 -20.72 -5.42 5.66
CA ASP A 150 -20.44 -5.70 4.25
C ASP A 150 -18.94 -5.48 3.98
N PRO A 151 -18.18 -6.51 3.55
CA PRO A 151 -16.76 -6.38 3.24
C PRO A 151 -16.46 -5.27 2.23
N TRP A 152 -17.39 -5.00 1.30
CA TRP A 152 -17.25 -3.90 0.34
C TRP A 152 -17.40 -2.53 1.02
N GLU A 153 -18.30 -2.41 1.99
CA GLU A 153 -18.45 -1.19 2.77
C GLU A 153 -17.22 -0.93 3.63
N ILE A 154 -16.66 -1.97 4.26
CA ILE A 154 -15.39 -1.89 4.99
C ILE A 154 -14.28 -1.40 4.05
N ALA A 155 -14.09 -2.05 2.90
CA ALA A 155 -13.05 -1.68 1.92
C ALA A 155 -13.27 -0.29 1.29
N MET A 156 -14.50 0.19 1.18
CA MET A 156 -14.79 1.55 0.69
C MET A 156 -14.49 2.64 1.72
N ASN A 157 -14.40 2.27 3.00
CA ASN A 157 -14.16 3.19 4.11
C ASN A 157 -12.68 3.19 4.54
N THR A 158 -11.85 2.28 4.04
CA THR A 158 -10.40 2.31 4.25
C THR A 158 -9.73 3.45 3.47
N SER A 159 -8.63 3.97 4.03
CA SER A 159 -7.82 5.03 3.41
C SER A 159 -6.71 4.50 2.50
N ASN A 160 -6.63 3.18 2.29
CA ASN A 160 -5.56 2.58 1.52
C ASN A 160 -5.47 3.14 0.09
N THR A 161 -4.24 3.39 -0.33
CA THR A 161 -3.93 3.93 -1.66
C THR A 161 -3.11 2.97 -2.48
N LEU A 162 -3.42 2.91 -3.76
CA LEU A 162 -2.60 2.33 -4.81
C LEU A 162 -1.68 3.41 -5.36
N LEU A 163 -0.36 3.17 -5.31
CA LEU A 163 0.64 3.97 -6.02
C LEU A 163 0.99 3.25 -7.31
N CYS A 164 0.69 3.89 -8.45
CA CYS A 164 1.01 3.40 -9.78
C CYS A 164 2.03 4.29 -10.45
N ILE A 165 3.09 3.69 -11.01
CA ILE A 165 4.09 4.40 -11.80
C ILE A 165 4.21 3.76 -13.17
N GLN A 166 4.23 4.61 -14.19
CA GLN A 166 4.49 4.21 -15.56
C GLN A 166 5.96 4.43 -15.89
N VAL A 167 6.66 3.35 -16.19
CA VAL A 167 8.06 3.35 -16.62
C VAL A 167 8.16 3.00 -18.10
N VAL A 168 9.17 3.51 -18.80
CA VAL A 168 9.42 3.21 -20.21
C VAL A 168 10.62 2.30 -20.33
N ILE A 169 10.43 1.15 -21.00
CA ILE A 169 11.49 0.19 -21.28
C ILE A 169 11.42 -0.24 -22.72
N ASP A 170 12.55 -0.15 -23.43
CA ASP A 170 12.63 -0.47 -24.85
C ASP A 170 11.50 0.21 -25.66
N ASN A 171 11.24 1.49 -25.36
CA ASN A 171 10.14 2.32 -25.90
C ASN A 171 8.71 1.81 -25.62
N LYS A 172 8.55 0.87 -24.69
CA LYS A 172 7.24 0.35 -24.28
C LYS A 172 6.87 0.81 -22.87
N PRO A 173 5.67 1.35 -22.65
CA PRO A 173 5.22 1.71 -21.32
C PRO A 173 4.84 0.47 -20.51
N ILE A 174 5.31 0.41 -19.27
CA ILE A 174 4.97 -0.64 -18.29
C ILE A 174 4.45 0.06 -17.04
N PHE A 175 3.34 -0.44 -16.50
CA PHE A 175 2.71 0.09 -15.30
C PHE A 175 3.02 -0.84 -14.13
N ILE A 176 3.52 -0.26 -13.05
CA ILE A 176 3.82 -0.97 -11.82
C ILE A 176 2.98 -0.33 -10.72
N GLY A 177 2.26 -1.16 -9.98
CA GLY A 177 1.40 -0.74 -8.88
C GLY A 177 1.84 -1.37 -7.57
N THR A 178 1.80 -0.60 -6.49
CA THR A 178 1.93 -1.11 -5.12
C THR A 178 0.77 -0.60 -4.27
N TYR A 179 0.18 -1.50 -3.50
CA TYR A 179 -0.86 -1.19 -2.54
C TYR A 179 -0.66 -2.08 -1.31
N HIS A 180 -1.23 -1.67 -0.18
CA HIS A 180 -1.29 -2.48 1.03
C HIS A 180 -2.74 -2.85 1.31
N MET A 181 -2.95 -4.14 1.59
CA MET A 181 -4.22 -4.70 2.05
C MET A 181 -4.03 -5.09 3.52
N PRO A 182 -4.61 -4.34 4.48
CA PRO A 182 -4.60 -4.72 5.89
C PRO A 182 -5.47 -5.95 6.16
#